data_AF-A0A9E3E0H7-F1
#
_entry.id   AF-A0A9E3E0H7-F1
#
_cell.length_a   1.000
_cell.length_b   1.000
_cell.length_c   1.000
_cell.angle_alpha   90.00
_cell.angle_beta   90.00
_cell.angle_gamma   90.00
#
_symmetry.space_group_name_H-M   'P 1'
#
loop_
_entity.id
_entity.type
_entity.pdbx_description
1 polymer ?
#
loop_
_entity_poly.entity_id
_entity_poly.type
_entity_poly.pdbx_seq_one_letter_code
_entity_poly.pdbx_strand_id
1 'polypeptide(L)'
;MLGVLLIAAGVAVVGFAVGAQRHAPQPSAAATGATGPAGRGLALRRSPPLSVVIPAIGVDSSLLRLGINSDGTLQVPSLQTSSGEAAWYRYSATPGQVGTSVIEGHVDSNSGPAVFFRLGALRPGDTVDVTL
;
A
#
# COMPACT_ATOMS: atom_id res chain seq x y z
N MET A 1 0.68 -5.22 -49.43
CA MET A 1 1.92 -5.62 -48.73
C MET A 1 2.26 -4.67 -47.58
N LEU A 2 2.38 -3.36 -47.81
CA LEU A 2 2.72 -2.37 -46.77
C LEU A 2 1.70 -2.27 -45.60
N GLY A 3 0.39 -2.31 -45.89
CA GLY A 3 -0.64 -2.23 -44.85
C GLY A 3 -0.69 -3.43 -43.88
N VAL A 4 -0.38 -4.63 -44.36
CA VAL A 4 -0.33 -5.85 -43.53
C VAL A 4 0.88 -5.82 -42.57
N LEU A 5 2.00 -5.27 -43.03
CA LEU A 5 3.21 -5.07 -42.24
C LEU A 5 3.01 -4.08 -41.09
N LEU A 6 2.28 -2.99 -41.33
CA LEU A 6 1.95 -2.00 -40.29
C LEU A 6 1.01 -2.56 -39.21
N ILE A 7 0.03 -3.39 -39.60
CA ILE A 7 -0.86 -4.06 -38.65
C ILE A 7 -0.07 -5.07 -37.81
N ALA A 8 0.78 -5.89 -38.43
CA ALA A 8 1.61 -6.86 -37.71
C ALA A 8 2.60 -6.19 -36.75
N ALA A 9 3.24 -5.09 -37.17
CA ALA A 9 4.11 -4.30 -36.31
C ALA A 9 3.34 -3.66 -35.15
N GLY A 10 2.14 -3.12 -35.41
CA GLY A 10 1.26 -2.58 -34.37
C GLY A 10 0.85 -3.62 -33.33
N VAL A 11 0.44 -4.82 -33.77
CA VAL A 11 0.09 -5.93 -32.86
C VAL A 11 1.30 -6.39 -32.04
N ALA A 12 2.48 -6.47 -32.65
CA ALA A 12 3.71 -6.83 -31.94
C ALA A 12 4.10 -5.77 -30.89
N VAL A 13 3.99 -4.48 -31.21
CA VAL A 13 4.25 -3.37 -30.28
C VAL A 13 3.27 -3.38 -29.12
N VAL A 14 1.97 -3.56 -29.39
CA VAL A 14 0.94 -3.65 -28.34
C VAL A 14 1.16 -4.90 -27.47
N GLY A 15 1.44 -6.06 -28.09
CA GLY A 15 1.72 -7.30 -27.37
C GLY A 15 2.96 -7.20 -26.46
N PHE A 16 4.02 -6.56 -26.95
CA PHE A 16 5.21 -6.28 -26.14
C PHE A 16 4.92 -5.30 -25.00
N ALA A 17 4.16 -4.23 -25.27
CA ALA A 17 3.79 -3.25 -24.26
C ALA A 17 2.96 -3.87 -23.13
N VAL A 18 1.96 -4.69 -23.46
CA VAL A 18 1.13 -5.41 -22.48
C VAL A 18 1.96 -6.42 -21.69
N GLY A 19 2.84 -7.18 -22.36
CA GLY A 19 3.73 -8.14 -21.70
C GLY A 19 4.77 -7.49 -20.78
N ALA A 20 5.11 -6.23 -21.02
CA ALA A 20 6.07 -5.47 -20.21
C ALA A 20 5.43 -4.74 -19.01
N GLN A 21 4.08 -4.68 -18.91
CA GLN A 21 3.42 -4.03 -17.78
C GLN A 21 3.68 -4.77 -16.47
N ARG A 22 4.29 -4.06 -15.51
CA ARG A 22 4.47 -4.58 -14.15
C ARG A 22 3.18 -4.39 -13.37
N HIS A 23 2.64 -5.49 -12.88
CA HIS A 23 1.46 -5.49 -12.03
C HIS A 23 1.87 -5.65 -10.56
N ALA A 24 1.13 -5.00 -9.67
CA ALA A 24 1.29 -5.20 -8.24
C ALA A 24 1.02 -6.69 -7.91
N PRO A 25 1.91 -7.35 -7.13
CA PRO A 25 1.67 -8.71 -6.68
C PRO A 25 0.32 -8.82 -5.98
N GLN A 26 -0.45 -9.85 -6.31
CA GLN A 26 -1.71 -10.15 -5.65
C GLN A 26 -1.50 -11.25 -4.60
N PRO A 27 -2.14 -11.16 -3.43
CA PRO A 27 -2.13 -12.26 -2.47
C PRO A 27 -2.69 -13.53 -3.13
N SER A 28 -2.13 -14.70 -2.77
CA SER A 28 -2.76 -15.97 -3.14
C SER A 28 -4.12 -16.10 -2.46
N ALA A 29 -5.09 -16.77 -3.11
CA ALA A 29 -6.36 -17.11 -2.47
C ALA A 29 -6.18 -17.93 -1.17
N ALA A 30 -5.07 -18.66 -1.05
CA ALA A 30 -4.71 -19.40 0.17
C ALA A 30 -4.13 -18.50 1.29
N ALA A 31 -3.79 -17.25 0.99
CA ALA A 31 -3.23 -16.28 1.94
C ALA A 31 -4.30 -15.57 2.78
N THR A 32 -5.58 -15.91 2.62
CA THR A 32 -6.66 -15.40 3.48
C THR A 32 -6.43 -15.87 4.92
N GLY A 33 -5.84 -15.00 5.74
CA GLY A 33 -5.65 -15.24 7.17
C GLY A 33 -6.95 -15.07 7.95
N ALA A 34 -7.06 -15.78 9.07
CA ALA A 34 -8.07 -15.47 10.08
C ALA A 34 -7.57 -14.30 10.94
N THR A 35 -8.42 -13.29 11.17
CA THR A 35 -8.15 -12.29 12.20
C THR A 35 -8.21 -12.98 13.55
N GLY A 36 -7.05 -13.15 14.20
CA GLY A 36 -6.97 -13.70 15.55
C GLY A 36 -7.63 -12.76 16.58
N PRO A 37 -7.90 -13.26 17.80
CA PRO A 37 -8.37 -12.41 18.89
C PRO A 37 -7.40 -11.26 19.12
N ALA A 38 -7.92 -10.05 19.33
CA ALA A 38 -7.09 -8.93 19.76
C ALA A 38 -6.27 -9.35 21.00
N GLY A 39 -4.95 -9.20 20.91
CA GLY A 39 -4.05 -9.63 21.98
C GLY A 39 -4.44 -8.98 23.31
N ARG A 40 -4.53 -9.77 24.38
CA ARG A 40 -4.78 -9.31 25.76
C ARG A 40 -3.54 -8.63 26.39
N GLY A 41 -2.80 -7.87 25.58
CA GLY A 41 -1.65 -7.10 26.04
C GLY A 41 -2.09 -5.87 26.84
N LEU A 42 -1.17 -5.33 27.65
CA LEU A 42 -1.37 -4.03 28.28
C LEU A 42 -1.53 -2.98 27.18
N ALA A 43 -2.67 -2.29 27.17
CA ALA A 43 -2.92 -1.20 26.24
C ALA A 43 -1.91 -0.07 26.48
N LEU A 44 -1.23 0.35 25.42
CA LEU A 44 -0.35 1.51 25.50
C LEU A 44 -1.17 2.81 25.60
N ARG A 45 -0.58 3.83 26.20
CA ARG A 45 -1.10 5.20 26.10
C ARG A 45 -1.02 5.66 24.65
N ARG A 46 -1.94 6.54 24.26
CA ARG A 46 -1.97 7.13 22.92
C ARG A 46 -0.63 7.81 22.61
N SER A 47 0.08 7.33 21.59
CA SER A 47 1.26 7.99 21.02
C SER A 47 1.11 7.99 19.51
N PRO A 48 1.01 9.17 18.87
CA PRO A 48 0.83 9.22 17.43
C PRO A 48 2.02 8.64 16.66
N PRO A 49 1.80 7.76 15.67
CA PRO A 49 2.90 7.11 14.96
C PRO A 49 3.67 8.10 14.07
N LEU A 50 4.96 7.81 13.90
CA LEU A 50 5.94 8.64 13.18
C LEU A 50 6.41 7.97 11.88
N SER A 51 6.65 6.66 11.90
CA SER A 51 7.12 5.91 10.72
C SER A 51 6.64 4.46 10.74
N VAL A 52 6.60 3.85 9.56
CA VAL A 52 6.32 2.42 9.36
C VAL A 52 7.43 1.77 8.55
N VAL A 53 7.83 0.57 8.97
CA VAL A 53 8.80 -0.28 8.29
C VAL A 53 8.18 -1.65 8.07
N ILE A 54 8.26 -2.15 6.83
CA ILE A 54 7.81 -3.51 6.46
C ILE A 54 8.95 -4.16 5.66
N PRO A 55 9.91 -4.84 6.32
CA PRO A 55 11.14 -5.31 5.69
C PRO A 55 10.90 -6.25 4.51
N ALA A 56 9.91 -7.14 4.62
CA ALA A 56 9.59 -8.16 3.61
C ALA A 56 9.24 -7.57 2.22
N ILE A 57 8.76 -6.32 2.19
CA ILE A 57 8.38 -5.62 0.95
C ILE A 57 9.20 -4.34 0.71
N GLY A 58 10.17 -4.06 1.57
CA GLY A 58 11.06 -2.90 1.46
C GLY A 58 10.40 -1.56 1.75
N VAL A 59 9.33 -1.55 2.55
CA VAL A 59 8.70 -0.29 2.99
C VAL A 59 9.51 0.29 4.14
N ASP A 60 9.88 1.55 4.00
CA ASP A 60 10.40 2.43 5.05
C ASP A 60 9.86 3.84 4.75
N SER A 61 8.94 4.32 5.58
CA SER A 61 8.18 5.54 5.28
C SER A 61 7.81 6.31 6.54
N SER A 62 7.99 7.64 6.49
CA SER A 62 7.35 8.54 7.45
C SER A 62 5.83 8.51 7.28
N LEU A 63 5.10 8.69 8.38
CA LEU A 63 3.65 8.68 8.37
C LEU A 63 3.08 10.09 8.33
N LEU A 64 2.42 10.41 7.22
CA LEU A 64 1.54 11.57 7.14
C LEU A 64 0.36 11.40 8.11
N ARG A 65 -0.24 12.51 8.55
CA ARG A 65 -1.44 12.48 9.40
C ARG A 65 -2.65 12.98 8.65
N LEU A 66 -3.42 12.04 8.12
CA LEU A 66 -4.59 12.32 7.31
C LEU A 66 -5.88 12.00 8.06
N GLY A 67 -6.98 12.62 7.65
CA GLY A 67 -8.29 12.45 8.26
C GLY A 67 -9.34 12.12 7.22
N ILE A 68 -10.39 12.93 7.19
CA ILE A 68 -11.50 12.79 6.26
C ILE A 68 -11.65 14.05 5.43
N ASN A 69 -12.06 13.87 4.18
CA ASN A 69 -12.51 14.94 3.30
C ASN A 69 -13.92 15.40 3.73
N SER A 70 -14.37 16.53 3.18
CA SER A 70 -15.71 17.08 3.45
C SER A 70 -16.84 16.18 2.96
N ASP A 71 -16.57 15.30 1.99
CA ASP A 71 -17.51 14.29 1.48
C ASP A 71 -17.54 13.00 2.33
N GLY A 72 -16.77 12.95 3.42
CA GLY A 72 -16.70 11.80 4.33
C GLY A 72 -15.74 10.70 3.89
N THR A 73 -15.05 10.83 2.75
CA THR A 73 -14.02 9.88 2.32
C THR A 73 -12.73 10.04 3.14
N LEU A 74 -11.95 8.96 3.25
CA LEU A 74 -10.64 9.03 3.88
C LEU A 74 -9.69 9.87 2.99
N GLN A 75 -8.97 10.80 3.61
CA GLN A 75 -7.92 11.57 2.93
C GLN A 75 -6.75 10.67 2.58
N VAL A 76 -6.33 10.68 1.31
CA VAL A 76 -5.21 9.89 0.80
C VAL A 76 -3.97 10.75 0.52
N PRO A 77 -2.73 10.21 0.54
CA PRO A 77 -1.54 10.93 0.12
C PRO A 77 -1.72 11.50 -1.29
N SER A 78 -1.10 12.65 -1.56
CA SER A 78 -1.18 13.31 -2.86
C SER A 78 -0.41 12.49 -3.90
N LEU A 79 -1.05 12.16 -5.02
CA LEU A 79 -0.38 11.46 -6.13
C LEU A 79 0.77 12.28 -6.74
N GLN A 80 0.76 13.61 -6.58
CA GLN A 80 1.76 14.50 -7.17
C GLN A 80 2.97 14.70 -6.27
N THR A 81 2.78 14.69 -4.95
CA THR A 81 3.82 15.10 -3.99
C THR A 81 4.20 14.04 -2.98
N SER A 82 3.32 13.07 -2.71
CA SER A 82 3.49 12.12 -1.61
C SER A 82 2.98 10.72 -1.94
N SER A 83 3.05 10.31 -3.21
CA SER A 83 2.67 8.95 -3.62
C SER A 83 3.56 7.86 -3.00
N GLY A 84 4.83 8.18 -2.72
CA GLY A 84 5.78 7.31 -2.03
C GLY A 84 5.67 7.30 -0.50
N GLU A 85 4.71 8.00 0.08
CA GLU A 85 4.53 8.09 1.53
C GLU A 85 3.30 7.34 2.01
N ALA A 86 3.39 6.78 3.21
CA ALA A 86 2.25 6.22 3.93
C ALA A 86 1.59 7.29 4.81
N ALA A 87 0.31 7.11 5.11
CA ALA A 87 -0.47 7.99 5.98
C ALA A 87 -1.16 7.18 7.08
N TRP A 88 -1.11 7.70 8.30
CA TRP A 88 -1.95 7.24 9.39
C TRP A 88 -3.27 8.02 9.42
N TYR A 89 -4.37 7.29 9.53
CA TYR A 89 -5.69 7.86 9.73
C TYR A 89 -5.83 8.35 11.18
N ARG A 90 -5.79 9.67 11.38
CA ARG A 90 -5.65 10.31 12.71
C ARG A 90 -6.78 10.05 13.71
N TYR A 91 -7.91 9.54 13.23
CA TYR A 91 -9.08 9.19 14.05
C TYR A 91 -9.14 7.68 14.39
N SER A 92 -8.21 6.88 13.86
CA SER A 92 -8.02 5.49 14.30
C SER A 92 -7.25 5.41 15.62
N ALA A 93 -7.21 4.22 16.24
CA ALA A 93 -6.35 4.00 17.41
C ALA A 93 -4.87 4.17 17.00
N THR A 94 -4.03 4.62 17.92
CA THR A 94 -2.58 4.55 17.68
C THR A 94 -2.12 3.10 17.81
N PRO A 95 -1.10 2.65 17.04
CA PRO A 95 -0.56 1.31 17.21
C PRO A 95 -0.20 1.02 18.68
N GLY A 96 -0.62 -0.15 19.18
CA GLY A 96 -0.46 -0.56 20.59
C GLY A 96 -1.53 -0.03 21.55
N GLN A 97 -2.36 0.94 21.16
CA GLN A 97 -3.59 1.27 21.88
C GLN A 97 -4.68 0.22 21.58
N VAL A 98 -5.64 0.05 22.49
CA VAL A 98 -6.87 -0.70 22.21
C VAL A 98 -7.63 -0.06 21.04
N GLY A 99 -7.92 -0.86 20.01
CA GLY A 99 -8.66 -0.48 18.82
C GLY A 99 -7.86 -0.73 17.54
N THR A 100 -8.51 -0.56 16.39
CA THR A 100 -7.86 -0.70 15.07
C THR A 100 -7.08 0.57 14.74
N SER A 101 -5.81 0.41 14.36
CA SER A 101 -5.01 1.45 13.73
C SER A 101 -5.08 1.28 12.21
N VAL A 102 -5.25 2.38 11.47
CA VAL A 102 -5.35 2.37 10.01
C VAL A 102 -4.19 3.17 9.43
N ILE A 103 -3.37 2.51 8.64
CA ILE A 103 -2.30 3.10 7.82
C ILE A 103 -2.62 2.78 6.36
N GLU A 104 -2.56 3.78 5.49
CA GLU A 104 -2.88 3.66 4.08
C GLU A 104 -1.85 4.40 3.22
N GLY A 105 -1.90 4.15 1.91
CA GLY A 105 -0.89 4.63 0.96
C GLY A 105 -1.13 4.03 -0.43
N HIS A 106 -0.50 4.63 -1.44
CA HIS A 106 -0.72 4.24 -2.83
C HIS A 106 -0.06 2.92 -3.19
N VAL A 107 -0.70 2.16 -4.09
CA VAL A 107 -0.11 0.99 -4.74
C VAL A 107 0.82 1.43 -5.87
N ASP A 108 0.37 2.35 -6.71
CA ASP A 108 1.14 2.91 -7.82
C ASP A 108 0.89 4.41 -7.98
N SER A 109 1.58 5.00 -8.94
CA SER A 109 1.51 6.41 -9.27
C SER A 109 1.83 6.61 -10.75
N ASN A 110 1.68 7.85 -11.24
CA ASN A 110 2.01 8.20 -12.61
C ASN A 110 3.50 7.97 -12.96
N SER A 111 4.38 7.89 -11.96
CA SER A 111 5.82 7.61 -12.14
C SER A 111 6.20 6.15 -11.90
N GLY A 112 5.23 5.28 -11.59
CA GLY A 112 5.45 3.85 -11.34
C GLY A 112 5.07 3.41 -9.91
N PRO A 113 5.69 2.32 -9.41
CA PRO A 113 5.41 1.76 -8.08
C PRO A 113 5.42 2.81 -6.95
N ALA A 114 4.43 2.74 -6.06
CA ALA A 114 4.33 3.58 -4.87
C ALA A 114 4.62 2.77 -3.58
N VAL A 115 4.40 3.39 -2.41
CA VAL A 115 4.79 2.85 -1.11
C VAL A 115 4.29 1.41 -0.87
N PHE A 116 3.05 1.10 -1.28
CA PHE A 116 2.44 -0.22 -1.08
C PHE A 116 2.32 -1.05 -2.35
N PHE A 117 3.13 -0.77 -3.38
CA PHE A 117 3.12 -1.56 -4.63
C PHE A 117 3.27 -3.07 -4.40
N ARG A 118 4.09 -3.46 -3.42
CA ARG A 118 4.40 -4.86 -3.11
C ARG A 118 3.56 -5.44 -1.98
N LEU A 119 2.53 -4.74 -1.50
CA LEU A 119 1.76 -5.14 -0.32
C LEU A 119 1.16 -6.55 -0.46
N GLY A 120 0.67 -6.92 -1.64
CA GLY A 120 0.13 -8.26 -1.90
C GLY A 120 1.17 -9.39 -1.94
N ALA A 121 2.46 -9.08 -1.83
CA ALA A 121 3.51 -10.08 -1.69
C ALA A 121 3.75 -10.52 -0.23
N LEU A 122 3.12 -9.85 0.74
CA LEU A 122 3.23 -10.21 2.15
C LEU A 122 2.65 -11.59 2.44
N ARG A 123 3.23 -12.24 3.45
CA ARG A 123 2.85 -13.56 3.95
C ARG A 123 2.52 -13.46 5.44
N PRO A 124 1.66 -14.37 5.96
CA PRO A 124 1.46 -14.49 7.39
C PRO A 124 2.81 -14.67 8.12
N GLY A 125 3.04 -13.84 9.14
CA GLY A 125 4.30 -13.81 9.90
C GLY A 125 5.26 -12.68 9.50
N ASP A 126 5.06 -12.03 8.35
CA ASP A 126 5.81 -10.81 8.01
C ASP A 126 5.49 -9.69 9.01
N THR A 127 6.52 -8.96 9.44
CA THR A 127 6.40 -7.91 10.47
C THR A 127 6.06 -6.56 9.87
N VAL A 128 5.29 -5.79 10.63
CA VAL A 128 5.01 -4.37 10.37
C VAL A 128 5.43 -3.63 11.64
N ASP A 129 6.56 -2.93 11.54
CA ASP A 129 7.15 -2.20 12.66
C ASP A 129 6.73 -0.74 12.58
N VAL A 130 6.17 -0.21 13.68
CA VAL A 130 5.71 1.18 13.75
C VAL A 130 6.41 1.89 14.89
N THR A 131 7.04 3.02 14.58
CA THR A 131 7.67 3.90 15.57
C THR A 131 6.67 4.97 15.98
N LEU A 132 6.61 5.27 17.29
CA LEU A 132 5.61 6.14 17.94
C LEU A 132 6.22 7.42 18.54
#